data_AF-A0A0G4L3G9-F1
#
_entry.id   AF-A0A0G4L3G9-F1
#
_cell.length_a   1.000
_cell.length_b   1.000
_cell.length_c   1.000
_cell.angle_alpha   90.00
_cell.angle_beta   90.00
_cell.angle_gamma   90.00
#
_symmetry.space_group_name_H-M   'P 1'
#
loop_
_entity.id
_entity.type
_entity.pdbx_description
1 polymer ?
#
loop_
_entity_poly.entity_id
_entity_poly.type
_entity_poly.pdbx_seq_one_letter_code
_entity_poly.pdbx_strand_id
1 'polypeptide(L)'
;MGRELFEQYPIYAAAIARADDCLRAFGADWSLVEELNRDAKTSKVSEAHISQPSCTAVQLALTDLLTAWGIRPTAVVGHSSGEIGAAYAAGVISFEAAMSVAYHRGRMIPVLKQRFPDLKGAMMAADAEAVVCAGLVDKIAAVLMMEPEELDVTRSLSHYPLDSLVAIEIRNFITRELEANMQVLELLSSGSIQTLTRTV
;
A
#
# COMPACT_ATOMS: atom_id res chain seq x y z
N MET A 1 16.85 11.34 0.09
CA MET A 1 16.35 10.58 1.26
C MET A 1 17.55 10.08 2.05
N GLY A 2 17.64 10.40 3.35
CA GLY A 2 18.75 9.94 4.21
C GLY A 2 20.13 10.47 3.81
N ARG A 3 20.23 11.67 3.23
CA ARG A 3 21.49 12.25 2.75
C ARG A 3 22.37 12.68 3.90
N GLU A 4 21.74 13.28 4.89
CA GLU A 4 22.36 13.83 6.11
C GLU A 4 23.07 12.72 6.92
N LEU A 5 22.62 11.46 6.77
CA LEU A 5 23.19 10.32 7.47
C LEU A 5 24.51 9.82 6.87
N PHE A 6 24.81 10.13 5.60
CA PHE A 6 26.07 9.71 4.97
C PHE A 6 27.29 10.30 5.68
N GLU A 7 27.21 11.58 6.06
CA GLU A 7 28.33 12.29 6.70
C GLU A 7 28.42 11.99 8.20
N GLN A 8 27.28 11.69 8.83
CA GLN A 8 27.20 11.51 10.29
C GLN A 8 27.49 10.08 10.75
N TYR A 9 27.16 9.07 9.93
CA TYR A 9 27.18 7.67 10.35
C TYR A 9 27.90 6.79 9.32
N PRO A 10 29.18 6.43 9.56
CA PRO A 10 29.95 5.55 8.67
C PRO A 10 29.29 4.20 8.41
N ILE A 11 28.55 3.66 9.38
CA ILE A 11 27.79 2.40 9.24
C ILE A 11 26.68 2.54 8.20
N TYR A 12 25.94 3.65 8.25
CA TYR A 12 24.91 3.94 7.26
C TYR A 12 25.52 4.10 5.86
N ALA A 13 26.59 4.88 5.74
CA ALA A 13 27.29 5.08 4.47
C ALA A 13 27.82 3.75 3.88
N ALA A 14 28.41 2.87 4.72
CA ALA A 14 28.90 1.57 4.31
C ALA A 14 27.76 0.63 3.87
N ALA A 15 26.62 0.64 4.56
CA ALA A 15 25.44 -0.13 4.17
C ALA A 15 24.89 0.33 2.81
N ILE A 16 24.81 1.64 2.57
CA ILE A 16 24.38 2.16 1.26
C ILE A 16 25.38 1.82 0.15
N ALA A 17 26.68 1.89 0.41
CA ALA A 17 27.70 1.47 -0.56
C ALA A 17 27.58 -0.04 -0.89
N ARG A 18 27.36 -0.90 0.11
CA ARG A 18 27.07 -2.32 -0.08
C ARG A 18 25.82 -2.55 -0.92
N ALA A 19 24.75 -1.79 -0.67
CA ALA A 19 23.52 -1.86 -1.48
C ALA A 19 23.77 -1.47 -2.94
N ASP A 20 24.55 -0.41 -3.17
CA ASP A 20 24.96 0.04 -4.51
C ASP A 20 25.74 -1.05 -5.26
N ASP A 21 26.67 -1.73 -4.57
CA ASP A 21 27.43 -2.86 -5.13
C ASP A 21 26.53 -4.07 -5.46
N CYS A 22 25.56 -4.38 -4.60
CA CYS A 22 24.55 -5.40 -4.88
C CYS A 22 23.78 -5.06 -6.16
N LEU A 23 23.32 -3.82 -6.31
CA LEU A 23 22.55 -3.38 -7.48
C LEU A 23 23.37 -3.49 -8.77
N ARG A 24 24.65 -3.06 -8.74
CA ARG A 24 25.57 -3.26 -9.87
C ARG A 24 25.72 -4.74 -10.22
N ALA A 25 25.91 -5.60 -9.23
CA ALA A 25 26.03 -7.05 -9.43
C ALA A 25 24.75 -7.68 -10.02
N PHE A 26 23.57 -7.11 -9.75
CA PHE A 26 22.30 -7.55 -10.33
C PHE A 26 22.02 -6.99 -11.73
N GLY A 27 22.87 -6.08 -12.23
CA GLY A 27 22.76 -5.46 -13.55
C GLY A 27 21.99 -4.15 -13.56
N ALA A 28 21.98 -3.39 -12.46
CA ALA A 28 21.52 -2.00 -12.49
C ALA A 28 22.46 -1.13 -13.32
N ASP A 29 21.89 -0.24 -14.13
CA ASP A 29 22.57 0.72 -14.99
C ASP A 29 22.69 2.12 -14.35
N TRP A 30 22.44 2.21 -13.04
CA TRP A 30 22.48 3.43 -12.24
C TRP A 30 23.15 3.17 -10.90
N SER A 31 23.64 4.23 -10.25
CA SER A 31 24.18 4.16 -8.90
C SER A 31 23.17 4.68 -7.87
N LEU A 32 22.96 3.89 -6.82
CA LEU A 32 22.18 4.25 -5.65
C LEU A 32 22.81 5.42 -4.89
N VAL A 33 24.12 5.42 -4.71
CA VAL A 33 24.84 6.50 -4.02
C VAL A 33 24.65 7.82 -4.78
N GLU A 34 24.80 7.80 -6.10
CA GLU A 34 24.56 8.98 -6.92
C GLU A 34 23.10 9.44 -6.83
N GLU A 35 22.14 8.52 -6.97
CA GLU A 35 20.72 8.84 -6.97
C GLU A 35 20.25 9.46 -5.65
N LEU A 36 20.68 8.94 -4.50
CA LEU A 36 20.34 9.51 -3.19
C LEU A 36 20.93 10.93 -2.98
N ASN A 37 22.02 11.24 -3.68
CA ASN A 37 22.67 12.55 -3.67
C ASN A 37 22.14 13.54 -4.72
N ARG A 38 21.28 13.13 -5.66
CA ARG A 38 20.65 14.03 -6.64
C ARG A 38 19.64 14.98 -6.02
N ASP A 39 19.53 16.17 -6.59
CA ASP A 39 18.50 17.12 -6.20
C ASP A 39 17.09 16.63 -6.60
N ALA A 40 16.07 17.11 -5.89
CA ALA A 40 14.69 16.69 -6.12
C ALA A 40 14.20 16.90 -7.56
N LYS A 41 14.78 17.86 -8.30
CA LYS A 41 14.45 18.14 -9.71
C LYS A 41 15.04 17.14 -10.70
N THR A 42 16.15 16.48 -10.35
CA THR A 42 16.91 15.59 -11.24
C THR A 42 16.84 14.13 -10.81
N SER A 43 16.42 13.88 -9.57
CA SER A 43 16.19 12.55 -9.06
C SER A 43 15.07 11.84 -9.83
N LYS A 44 15.28 10.54 -10.06
CA LYS A 44 14.32 9.60 -10.62
C LYS A 44 13.74 8.67 -9.54
N VAL A 45 13.87 9.03 -8.27
CA VAL A 45 13.38 8.21 -7.14
C VAL A 45 11.88 7.92 -7.18
N SER A 46 11.10 8.64 -8.00
CA SER A 46 9.68 8.34 -8.24
C SER A 46 9.44 7.17 -9.21
N GLU A 47 10.47 6.73 -9.94
CA GLU A 47 10.37 5.60 -10.86
C GLU A 47 10.51 4.29 -10.09
N ALA A 48 9.54 3.38 -10.22
CA ALA A 48 9.44 2.18 -9.36
C ALA A 48 10.70 1.29 -9.33
N HIS A 49 11.45 1.21 -10.43
CA HIS A 49 12.68 0.42 -10.52
C HIS A 49 13.88 1.05 -9.79
N ILE A 50 13.79 2.34 -9.46
CA ILE A 50 14.74 3.08 -8.63
C ILE A 50 14.22 3.19 -7.20
N SER A 51 12.93 3.52 -7.04
CA SER A 51 12.31 3.78 -5.74
C SER A 51 12.35 2.55 -4.81
N GLN A 52 11.99 1.37 -5.30
CA GLN A 52 11.92 0.16 -4.48
C GLN A 52 13.27 -0.27 -3.88
N PRO A 53 14.33 -0.45 -4.68
CA PRO A 53 15.65 -0.76 -4.12
C PRO A 53 16.20 0.40 -3.27
N SER A 54 15.93 1.66 -3.61
CA SER A 54 16.40 2.81 -2.81
C SER A 54 15.77 2.85 -1.43
N CYS A 55 14.44 2.69 -1.34
CA CYS A 55 13.72 2.63 -0.07
C CYS A 55 14.19 1.44 0.77
N THR A 56 14.39 0.28 0.15
CA THR A 56 14.89 -0.92 0.85
C THR A 56 16.29 -0.69 1.40
N ALA A 57 17.22 -0.16 0.60
CA ALA A 57 18.58 0.11 1.05
C ALA A 57 18.62 1.05 2.27
N VAL A 58 17.78 2.10 2.29
CA VAL A 58 17.67 3.00 3.44
C VAL A 58 17.09 2.30 4.66
N GLN A 59 16.05 1.46 4.50
CA GLN A 59 15.49 0.67 5.61
C GLN A 59 16.54 -0.28 6.23
N LEU A 60 17.32 -0.97 5.39
CA LEU A 60 18.39 -1.86 5.82
C LEU A 60 19.52 -1.09 6.53
N ALA A 61 19.96 0.03 5.96
CA ALA A 61 21.01 0.87 6.54
C ALA A 61 20.59 1.46 7.90
N LEU A 62 19.32 1.85 8.05
CA LEU A 62 18.76 2.29 9.33
C LEU A 62 18.65 1.14 10.33
N THR A 63 18.32 -0.07 9.88
CA THR A 63 18.28 -1.27 10.73
C THR A 63 19.68 -1.60 11.27
N ASP A 64 20.71 -1.51 10.42
CA ASP A 64 22.10 -1.69 10.80
C ASP A 64 22.56 -0.61 11.79
N LEU A 65 22.16 0.65 11.56
CA LEU A 65 22.48 1.76 12.46
C LEU A 65 21.85 1.59 13.85
N LEU A 66 20.56 1.24 13.92
CA LEU A 66 19.88 0.95 15.19
C LEU A 66 20.54 -0.22 15.92
N THR A 67 20.91 -1.27 15.19
CA THR A 67 21.61 -2.43 15.74
C THR A 67 22.97 -2.03 16.33
N ALA A 68 23.71 -1.15 15.65
CA ALA A 68 24.98 -0.64 16.13
C ALA A 68 24.86 0.23 17.39
N TRP A 69 23.71 0.87 17.62
CA TRP A 69 23.38 1.55 18.87
C TRP A 69 22.93 0.60 19.98
N GLY A 70 22.91 -0.72 19.72
CA GLY A 70 22.45 -1.73 20.67
C GLY A 70 20.93 -1.87 20.75
N ILE A 71 20.18 -1.23 19.85
CA ILE A 71 18.72 -1.33 19.78
C ILE A 71 18.36 -2.60 19.01
N ARG A 72 17.56 -3.47 19.63
CA ARG A 72 17.06 -4.71 19.02
C ARG A 72 15.54 -4.75 19.10
N PRO A 73 14.82 -4.98 17.99
CA PRO A 73 13.37 -5.06 18.03
C PRO A 73 12.89 -6.34 18.71
N THR A 74 11.84 -6.24 19.53
CA THR A 74 11.11 -7.41 20.06
C THR A 74 10.12 -7.96 19.04
N ALA A 75 9.61 -7.09 18.15
CA ALA A 75 8.70 -7.43 17.07
C ALA A 75 8.93 -6.48 15.89
N VAL A 76 8.64 -6.94 14.68
CA VAL A 76 8.73 -6.16 13.44
C VAL A 76 7.48 -6.36 12.61
N VAL A 77 7.01 -5.28 11.97
CA VAL A 77 5.89 -5.30 11.02
C VAL A 77 6.29 -4.43 9.84
N GLY A 78 6.02 -4.92 8.63
CA GLY A 78 6.23 -4.17 7.41
C GLY A 78 4.90 -3.88 6.73
N HIS A 79 4.82 -2.76 6.02
CA HIS A 79 3.69 -2.43 5.17
C HIS A 79 4.15 -2.39 3.71
N SER A 80 3.56 -3.22 2.86
CA SER A 80 3.89 -3.32 1.42
C SER A 80 5.39 -3.51 1.18
N SER A 81 6.11 -2.54 0.61
CA SER A 81 7.57 -2.65 0.42
C SER A 81 8.37 -2.72 1.73
N GLY A 82 7.80 -2.23 2.84
CA GLY A 82 8.42 -2.31 4.16
C GLY A 82 8.52 -3.75 4.72
N GLU A 83 7.80 -4.72 4.14
CA GLU A 83 7.92 -6.13 4.54
C GLU A 83 9.32 -6.70 4.30
N ILE A 84 10.02 -6.20 3.27
CA ILE A 84 11.41 -6.60 2.98
C ILE A 84 12.33 -6.14 4.11
N GLY A 85 12.22 -4.87 4.53
CA GLY A 85 12.96 -4.33 5.66
C GLY A 85 12.63 -5.04 6.97
N ALA A 86 11.35 -5.37 7.21
CA ALA A 86 10.94 -6.13 8.39
C ALA A 86 11.52 -7.54 8.41
N ALA A 87 11.51 -8.26 7.29
CA ALA A 87 12.11 -9.59 7.18
C ALA A 87 13.64 -9.56 7.43
N TYR A 88 14.33 -8.52 6.95
CA TYR A 88 15.74 -8.30 7.24
C TYR A 88 15.96 -8.03 8.74
N ALA A 89 15.18 -7.12 9.33
CA ALA A 89 15.28 -6.79 10.75
C ALA A 89 14.96 -7.97 11.69
N ALA A 90 14.12 -8.91 11.25
CA ALA A 90 13.86 -10.18 11.94
C ALA A 90 14.99 -11.22 11.76
N GLY A 91 15.99 -10.96 10.92
CA GLY A 91 17.06 -11.91 10.60
C GLY A 91 16.63 -13.08 9.72
N VAL A 92 15.47 -12.98 9.05
CA VAL A 92 14.91 -14.05 8.21
C VAL A 92 15.59 -14.10 6.84
N ILE A 93 15.98 -12.93 6.31
CA ILE A 93 16.67 -12.80 5.03
C ILE A 93 17.97 -12.00 5.19
N SER A 94 18.96 -12.29 4.35
CA SER A 94 20.20 -11.52 4.31
C SER A 94 20.00 -10.16 3.64
N PHE A 95 20.98 -9.27 3.83
CA PHE A 95 21.03 -7.97 3.16
C PHE A 95 20.97 -8.11 1.64
N GLU A 96 21.79 -9.00 1.06
CA GLU A 96 21.84 -9.26 -0.38
C GLU A 96 20.51 -9.80 -0.90
N ALA A 97 19.86 -10.71 -0.15
CA ALA A 97 18.58 -11.26 -0.52
C ALA A 97 17.49 -10.18 -0.52
N ALA A 98 17.45 -9.32 0.52
CA ALA A 98 16.54 -8.19 0.59
C ALA A 98 16.74 -7.21 -0.59
N MET A 99 18.00 -6.87 -0.92
CA MET A 99 18.32 -6.03 -2.07
C MET A 99 17.93 -6.68 -3.41
N SER A 100 18.14 -8.00 -3.56
CA SER A 100 17.76 -8.75 -4.76
C SER A 100 16.25 -8.74 -4.97
N VAL A 101 15.46 -9.01 -3.92
CA VAL A 101 13.99 -8.96 -3.96
C VAL A 101 13.52 -7.57 -4.38
N ALA A 102 14.03 -6.51 -3.74
CA ALA A 102 13.65 -5.14 -4.04
C ALA A 102 14.00 -4.72 -5.47
N TYR A 103 15.20 -5.07 -5.95
CA TYR A 103 15.65 -4.77 -7.31
C TYR A 103 14.77 -5.46 -8.36
N HIS A 104 14.56 -6.78 -8.23
CA HIS A 104 13.78 -7.51 -9.21
C HIS A 104 12.30 -7.10 -9.21
N ARG A 105 11.71 -6.84 -8.03
CA ARG A 105 10.34 -6.33 -7.90
C ARG A 105 10.17 -4.97 -8.58
N GLY A 106 11.12 -4.05 -8.38
CA GLY A 106 11.11 -2.74 -9.02
C GLY A 106 11.29 -2.83 -10.55
N ARG A 107 12.25 -3.64 -11.01
CA ARG A 107 12.57 -3.84 -12.44
C ARG A 107 11.41 -4.40 -13.25
N MET A 108 10.51 -5.16 -12.64
CA MET A 108 9.35 -5.71 -13.36
C MET A 108 8.34 -4.65 -13.79
N ILE A 109 8.26 -3.51 -13.12
CA ILE A 109 7.29 -2.45 -13.45
C ILE A 109 7.50 -1.89 -14.87
N PRO A 110 8.71 -1.45 -15.28
CA PRO A 110 8.92 -1.01 -16.67
C PRO A 110 8.72 -2.14 -17.68
N VAL A 111 9.09 -3.39 -17.36
CA VAL A 111 8.86 -4.55 -18.23
C VAL A 111 7.37 -4.78 -18.48
N LEU A 112 6.54 -4.69 -17.43
CA LEU A 112 5.09 -4.82 -17.53
C LEU A 112 4.48 -3.68 -18.35
N LYS A 113 4.92 -2.43 -18.14
CA LYS A 113 4.46 -1.28 -18.94
C LYS A 113 4.80 -1.43 -20.43
N GLN A 114 5.99 -1.96 -20.76
CA GLN A 114 6.35 -2.23 -22.15
C GLN A 114 5.50 -3.34 -22.76
N ARG A 115 5.23 -4.40 -22.00
CA ARG A 115 4.44 -5.55 -22.47
C ARG A 115 2.94 -5.25 -22.58
N PHE A 116 2.42 -4.37 -21.72
CA PHE A 116 1.01 -4.00 -21.63
C PHE A 116 0.86 -2.47 -21.60
N PRO A 117 1.07 -1.77 -22.73
CA PRO A 117 1.11 -0.30 -22.76
C PRO A 117 -0.21 0.36 -22.38
N ASP A 118 -1.33 -0.33 -22.60
CA ASP A 118 -2.67 0.17 -22.29
C ASP A 118 -3.10 -0.12 -20.83
N LEU A 119 -2.30 -0.88 -20.07
CA LEU A 119 -2.62 -1.22 -18.68
C LEU A 119 -2.43 0.02 -17.79
N LYS A 120 -3.55 0.59 -17.34
CA LYS A 120 -3.58 1.70 -16.39
C LYS A 120 -3.72 1.16 -14.98
N GLY A 121 -2.78 1.51 -14.12
CA GLY A 121 -2.83 1.23 -12.67
C GLY A 121 -2.77 2.54 -11.89
N ALA A 122 -3.52 2.61 -10.80
CA ALA A 122 -3.48 3.71 -9.85
C ALA A 122 -3.60 3.16 -8.42
N MET A 123 -3.06 3.90 -7.46
CA MET A 123 -3.32 3.71 -6.05
C MET A 123 -3.81 5.03 -5.48
N MET A 124 -4.81 4.96 -4.60
CA MET A 124 -5.35 6.12 -3.93
C MET A 124 -5.40 5.82 -2.43
N ALA A 125 -4.96 6.76 -1.61
CA ALA A 125 -5.29 6.77 -0.21
C ALA A 125 -6.67 7.43 -0.09
N ALA A 126 -7.63 6.71 0.46
CA ALA A 126 -8.97 7.21 0.71
C ALA A 126 -9.43 6.76 2.10
N ASP A 127 -10.33 7.53 2.70
CA ASP A 127 -10.99 7.12 3.93
C ASP A 127 -11.85 5.89 3.64
N ALA A 128 -11.58 4.80 4.34
CA ALA A 128 -12.28 3.54 4.16
C ALA A 128 -13.79 3.70 4.39
N GLU A 129 -14.20 4.47 5.41
CA GLU A 129 -15.62 4.74 5.68
C GLU A 129 -16.24 5.50 4.50
N ALA A 130 -15.54 6.48 3.93
CA ALA A 130 -16.04 7.22 2.77
C ALA A 130 -16.18 6.34 1.53
N VAL A 131 -15.21 5.46 1.25
CA VAL A 131 -15.25 4.54 0.10
C VAL A 131 -16.37 3.52 0.23
N VAL A 132 -16.50 2.90 1.41
CA VAL A 132 -17.59 1.94 1.68
C VAL A 132 -18.94 2.63 1.60
N CYS A 133 -19.08 3.84 2.16
CA CYS A 133 -20.32 4.60 2.11
C CYS A 133 -20.72 4.92 0.67
N ALA A 134 -19.78 5.41 -0.15
CA ALA A 134 -20.02 5.68 -1.56
C ALA A 134 -20.45 4.42 -2.32
N GLY A 135 -19.76 3.30 -2.12
CA GLY A 135 -20.12 2.02 -2.76
C GLY A 135 -21.51 1.50 -2.33
N LEU A 136 -21.89 1.71 -1.07
CA LEU A 136 -23.24 1.38 -0.58
C LEU A 136 -24.31 2.30 -1.18
N VAL A 137 -24.06 3.60 -1.27
CA VAL A 137 -24.96 4.57 -1.92
C VAL A 137 -25.17 4.17 -3.37
N ASP A 138 -24.11 3.96 -4.14
CA ASP A 138 -24.19 3.56 -5.55
C ASP A 138 -24.99 2.26 -5.73
N LYS A 139 -24.74 1.27 -4.86
CA LYS A 139 -25.45 -0.01 -4.93
C LYS A 139 -26.93 0.14 -4.59
N ILE A 140 -27.26 0.86 -3.52
CA ILE A 140 -28.65 1.06 -3.08
C ILE A 140 -29.41 1.86 -4.13
N ALA A 141 -28.81 2.94 -4.66
CA ALA A 141 -29.40 3.77 -5.71
C ALA A 141 -29.71 2.94 -6.96
N ALA A 142 -28.73 2.13 -7.41
CA ALA A 142 -28.90 1.27 -8.58
C ALA A 142 -30.03 0.23 -8.42
N VAL A 143 -30.14 -0.42 -7.25
CA VAL A 143 -31.19 -1.44 -7.02
C VAL A 143 -32.58 -0.80 -6.84
N LEU A 144 -32.62 0.41 -6.27
CA LEU A 144 -33.87 1.18 -6.11
C LEU A 144 -34.25 1.98 -7.37
N MET A 145 -33.40 1.99 -8.40
CA MET A 145 -33.57 2.83 -9.60
C MET A 145 -33.72 4.33 -9.25
N MET A 146 -32.87 4.80 -8.35
CA MET A 146 -32.77 6.21 -7.92
C MET A 146 -31.42 6.79 -8.34
N GLU A 147 -31.32 8.11 -8.36
CA GLU A 147 -30.02 8.78 -8.50
C GLU A 147 -29.30 8.79 -7.14
N PRO A 148 -27.96 8.57 -7.07
CA PRO A 148 -27.20 8.58 -5.83
C PRO A 148 -27.42 9.83 -4.95
N GLU A 149 -27.61 10.99 -5.58
CA GLU A 149 -27.82 12.27 -4.91
C GLU A 149 -29.19 12.36 -4.19
N GLU A 150 -30.14 11.48 -4.51
CA GLU A 150 -31.45 11.42 -3.85
C GLU A 150 -31.40 10.61 -2.53
N LEU A 151 -30.31 9.88 -2.28
CA LEU A 151 -30.12 9.12 -1.05
C LEU A 151 -29.52 10.00 0.07
N ASP A 152 -30.23 10.07 1.19
CA ASP A 152 -29.75 10.68 2.42
C ASP A 152 -29.09 9.59 3.28
N VAL A 153 -27.76 9.64 3.34
CA VAL A 153 -26.93 8.65 4.06
C VAL A 153 -27.19 8.63 5.56
N THR A 154 -27.82 9.67 6.12
CA THR A 154 -28.15 9.77 7.55
C THR A 154 -29.55 9.26 7.85
N ARG A 155 -30.40 9.13 6.83
CA ARG A 155 -31.78 8.66 6.99
C ARG A 155 -31.82 7.16 7.18
N SER A 156 -32.79 6.70 7.97
CA SER A 156 -32.94 5.27 8.20
C SER A 156 -33.33 4.53 6.92
N LEU A 157 -32.67 3.39 6.67
CA LEU A 157 -32.88 2.48 5.54
C LEU A 157 -34.34 2.01 5.42
N SER A 158 -35.08 1.94 6.51
CA SER A 158 -36.51 1.58 6.50
C SER A 158 -37.39 2.61 5.79
N HIS A 159 -36.88 3.82 5.50
CA HIS A 159 -37.60 4.82 4.72
C HIS A 159 -37.51 4.58 3.21
N TYR A 160 -36.62 3.69 2.77
CA TYR A 160 -36.49 3.28 1.39
C TYR A 160 -37.26 1.97 1.16
N PRO A 161 -37.77 1.69 -0.05
CA PRO A 161 -38.53 0.48 -0.35
C PRO A 161 -37.60 -0.73 -0.50
N LEU A 162 -36.89 -1.08 0.58
CA LEU A 162 -36.01 -2.24 0.66
C LEU A 162 -36.84 -3.48 1.02
N ASP A 163 -37.39 -4.14 0.02
CA ASP A 163 -38.01 -5.46 0.22
C ASP A 163 -36.95 -6.54 0.48
N SER A 164 -37.42 -7.77 0.76
CA SER A 164 -36.51 -8.89 1.05
C SER A 164 -35.57 -9.24 -0.11
N LEU A 165 -35.98 -9.02 -1.36
CA LEU A 165 -35.16 -9.33 -2.53
C LEU A 165 -34.04 -8.30 -2.68
N VAL A 166 -34.39 -7.01 -2.55
CA VAL A 166 -33.43 -5.89 -2.59
C VAL A 166 -32.41 -6.01 -1.46
N ALA A 167 -32.87 -6.33 -0.24
CA ALA A 167 -31.98 -6.50 0.91
C ALA A 167 -31.00 -7.68 0.73
N ILE A 168 -31.45 -8.78 0.12
CA ILE A 168 -30.60 -9.93 -0.24
C ILE A 168 -29.54 -9.53 -1.26
N GLU A 169 -29.89 -8.69 -2.24
CA GLU A 169 -28.96 -8.22 -3.26
C GLU A 169 -27.89 -7.28 -2.69
N ILE A 170 -28.28 -6.31 -1.85
CA ILE A 170 -27.33 -5.41 -1.17
C ILE A 170 -26.40 -6.21 -0.26
N ARG A 171 -26.92 -7.16 0.53
CA ARG A 171 -26.08 -8.03 1.36
C ARG A 171 -25.12 -8.87 0.52
N ASN A 172 -25.55 -9.41 -0.62
CA ASN A 172 -24.65 -10.13 -1.54
C ASN A 172 -23.53 -9.25 -2.08
N PHE A 173 -23.83 -7.99 -2.41
CA PHE A 173 -22.82 -7.02 -2.81
C PHE A 173 -21.81 -6.78 -1.68
N ILE A 174 -22.27 -6.55 -0.44
CA ILE A 174 -21.39 -6.37 0.73
C ILE A 174 -20.45 -7.58 0.89
N THR A 175 -20.99 -8.80 0.85
CA THR A 175 -20.17 -10.01 1.00
C THR A 175 -19.19 -10.22 -0.16
N ARG A 176 -19.59 -9.87 -1.39
CA ARG A 176 -18.76 -10.13 -2.58
C ARG A 176 -17.67 -9.07 -2.80
N GLU A 177 -18.01 -7.80 -2.61
CA GLU A 177 -17.10 -6.68 -2.93
C GLU A 177 -16.34 -6.16 -1.71
N LEU A 178 -16.94 -6.27 -0.52
CA LEU A 178 -16.37 -5.74 0.73
C LEU A 178 -15.88 -6.85 1.67
N GLU A 179 -16.08 -8.12 1.30
CA GLU A 179 -15.69 -9.32 2.06
C GLU A 179 -16.22 -9.35 3.50
N ALA A 180 -17.27 -8.58 3.81
CA ALA A 180 -17.92 -8.55 5.11
C ALA A 180 -19.13 -9.49 5.16
N ASN A 181 -19.22 -10.28 6.23
CA ASN A 181 -20.33 -11.19 6.46
C ASN A 181 -21.39 -10.54 7.35
N MET A 182 -22.62 -10.49 6.85
CA MET A 182 -23.75 -9.85 7.52
C MET A 182 -25.06 -10.60 7.26
N GLN A 183 -25.94 -10.63 8.26
CA GLN A 183 -27.29 -11.16 8.09
C GLN A 183 -28.22 -10.12 7.45
N VAL A 184 -29.20 -10.56 6.66
CA VAL A 184 -30.18 -9.63 6.04
C VAL A 184 -30.92 -8.82 7.10
N LEU A 185 -31.21 -9.41 8.27
CA LEU A 185 -31.84 -8.71 9.38
C LEU A 185 -30.93 -7.62 9.96
N GLU A 186 -29.62 -7.90 10.08
CA GLU A 186 -28.63 -6.92 10.55
C GLU A 186 -28.58 -5.71 9.60
N LEU A 187 -28.60 -5.95 8.28
CA LEU A 187 -28.68 -4.90 7.26
C LEU A 187 -29.94 -4.05 7.41
N LEU A 188 -31.12 -4.67 7.53
CA LEU A 188 -32.39 -3.95 7.65
C LEU A 188 -32.51 -3.18 8.98
N SER A 189 -31.78 -3.62 10.01
CA SER A 189 -31.77 -3.01 11.35
C SER A 189 -30.63 -2.03 11.60
N SER A 190 -29.73 -1.83 10.64
CA SER A 190 -28.49 -1.05 10.82
C SER A 190 -28.73 0.43 11.05
N GLY A 191 -29.96 0.91 10.90
CA GLY A 191 -30.28 2.33 10.99
C GLY A 191 -30.16 2.98 9.63
N SER A 192 -29.08 3.72 9.36
CA SER A 192 -28.83 4.46 8.12
C SER A 192 -27.70 3.86 7.28
N ILE A 193 -27.51 4.35 6.05
CA ILE A 193 -26.37 3.96 5.20
C ILE A 193 -25.05 4.25 5.93
N GLN A 194 -24.93 5.41 6.58
CA GLN A 194 -23.72 5.76 7.34
C GLN A 194 -23.46 4.81 8.51
N THR A 195 -24.49 4.37 9.24
CA THR A 195 -24.31 3.41 10.32
C THR A 195 -23.95 2.02 9.78
N LEU A 196 -24.57 1.61 8.66
CA LEU A 196 -24.24 0.37 7.97
C LEU A 196 -22.76 0.34 7.52
N THR A 197 -22.26 1.45 6.96
CA THR A 197 -20.85 1.61 6.57
C THR A 197 -19.87 1.29 7.70
N ARG A 198 -20.20 1.62 8.95
CA ARG A 198 -19.31 1.36 10.10
C ARG A 198 -19.35 -0.08 10.59
N THR A 199 -20.36 -0.82 10.19
CA THR A 199 -20.54 -2.24 10.57
C THR A 199 -19.96 -3.21 9.55
N VAL A 200 -19.62 -2.70 8.37
CA VAL A 200 -19.04 -3.42 7.24
C VAL A 200 -17.55 -3.15 7.20
#